data_AF-A0AAJ3P8U9-F1
#
_entry.id   AF-A0AAJ3P8U9-F1
#
_cell.length_a   1.000
_cell.length_b   1.000
_cell.length_c   1.000
_cell.angle_alpha   90.00
_cell.angle_beta   90.00
_cell.angle_gamma   90.00
#
_symmetry.space_group_name_H-M   'P 1'
#
loop_
_entity.id
_entity.type
_entity.pdbx_description
1 polymer ?
#
loop_
_entity_poly.entity_id
_entity_poly.type
_entity_poly.pdbx_seq_one_letter_code
_entity_poly.pdbx_strand_id
1 'polypeptide(L)'
;MTGAEEKRDAVALADLSDLLVAAWLEVARQAGAGPRPGSAAALDAAEAKRELPAGVPNAEHAAGYMAGRMVDAIALLLQSLGTQLRAEPMVPLAVWPLVRAELEYAGRVAWLLEPLTGSAPAARRVARAMLEHASALQREKYTASKHSGPLAKTYKRNRDELLRRIGVLFSEVHTPLETPDQIGDWRIGGETMIGLGKASDLFLSQNFTKGSGVYDILSDRSHPSVMSLASQSVAEESEGVTSWTYPADPEVLDFQVRLGCLILYKSAHTISAYYGLNSAPLERWADETPAHWLDEGPRATS
;
A
#
# COMPACT_ATOMS: atom_id res chain seq x y z
N MET A 1 -20.04 12.55 32.04
CA MET A 1 -19.76 13.79 31.30
C MET A 1 -19.09 13.39 30.00
N THR A 2 -19.88 13.27 28.94
CA THR A 2 -19.43 12.98 27.58
C THR A 2 -18.75 14.23 27.04
N GLY A 3 -17.42 14.21 26.95
CA GLY A 3 -16.68 15.28 26.28
C GLY A 3 -17.15 15.34 24.83
N ALA A 4 -17.62 16.52 24.42
CA ALA A 4 -17.84 16.79 23.01
C ALA A 4 -16.48 16.64 22.33
N GLU A 5 -16.32 15.62 21.50
CA GLU A 5 -15.17 15.53 20.62
C GLU A 5 -15.20 16.73 19.69
N GLU A 6 -14.20 17.60 19.83
CA GLU A 6 -13.92 18.66 18.87
C GLU A 6 -13.83 18.01 17.48
N LYS A 7 -14.84 18.26 16.65
CA LYS A 7 -14.78 17.95 15.23
C LYS A 7 -13.60 18.74 14.67
N ARG A 8 -12.55 18.02 14.25
CA ARG A 8 -11.35 18.63 13.69
C ARG A 8 -11.68 19.20 12.32
N ASP A 9 -11.18 20.42 12.06
CA ASP A 9 -11.25 20.98 10.72
C ASP A 9 -10.24 20.27 9.79
N ALA A 10 -10.41 20.48 8.49
CA ALA A 10 -9.59 19.82 7.47
C ALA A 10 -8.09 20.15 7.62
N VAL A 11 -7.74 21.34 8.14
CA VAL A 11 -6.35 21.76 8.33
C VAL A 11 -5.70 20.95 9.45
N ALA A 12 -6.39 20.79 10.59
CA ALA A 12 -5.90 19.97 11.70
C ALA A 12 -5.71 18.50 11.30
N LEU A 13 -6.59 17.96 10.44
CA LEU A 13 -6.43 16.62 9.87
C LEU A 13 -5.18 16.51 8.99
N ALA A 14 -4.91 17.54 8.19
CA ALA A 14 -3.74 17.61 7.34
C ALA A 14 -2.43 17.72 8.16
N ASP A 15 -2.42 18.47 9.25
CA ASP A 15 -1.24 18.63 10.12
C ASP A 15 -0.83 17.28 10.75
N LEU A 16 -1.78 16.45 11.17
CA LEU A 16 -1.50 15.11 11.71
C LEU A 16 -0.90 14.18 10.66
N SER A 17 -1.40 14.29 9.43
CA SER A 17 -0.90 13.53 8.28
C SER A 17 0.57 13.87 8.02
N ASP A 18 0.91 15.15 8.05
CA ASP A 18 2.28 15.63 7.86
C ASP A 18 3.22 15.22 8.99
N LEU A 19 2.74 15.23 10.24
CA LEU A 19 3.51 14.73 11.39
C LEU A 19 3.85 13.23 11.24
N LEU A 20 2.90 12.40 10.81
CA LEU A 20 3.18 10.98 10.56
C LEU A 20 4.18 10.79 9.42
N VAL A 21 4.04 11.55 8.33
CA VAL A 21 4.99 11.48 7.22
C VAL A 21 6.39 11.88 7.68
N ALA A 22 6.52 12.94 8.48
CA ALA A 22 7.79 13.35 9.05
C ALA A 22 8.40 12.24 9.95
N ALA A 23 7.58 11.60 10.78
CA ALA A 23 7.98 10.46 11.60
C ALA A 23 8.46 9.28 10.75
N TRP A 24 7.74 8.92 9.69
CA TRP A 24 8.18 7.90 8.74
C TRP A 24 9.53 8.25 8.11
N LEU A 25 9.71 9.48 7.62
CA LEU A 25 10.96 9.90 7.00
C LEU A 25 12.15 9.84 7.97
N GLU A 26 11.94 10.12 9.26
CA GLU A 26 12.97 9.92 10.29
C GLU A 26 13.38 8.44 10.41
N VAL A 27 12.41 7.53 10.39
CA VAL A 27 12.67 6.09 10.43
C VAL A 27 13.32 5.59 9.13
N ALA A 28 12.81 5.99 7.97
CA ALA A 28 13.29 5.58 6.65
C ALA A 28 14.76 5.94 6.42
N ARG A 29 15.22 7.11 6.90
CA ARG A 29 16.64 7.52 6.81
C ARG A 29 17.58 6.51 7.46
N GLN A 30 17.13 5.79 8.48
CA GLN A 30 17.93 4.77 9.16
C GLN A 30 18.27 3.58 8.24
N ALA A 31 17.43 3.31 7.23
CA ALA A 31 17.61 2.21 6.28
C ALA A 31 18.82 2.40 5.35
N GLY A 32 19.35 3.62 5.22
CA GLY A 32 20.59 3.88 4.48
C GLY A 32 21.82 3.16 5.03
N ALA A 33 21.78 2.76 6.30
CA ALA A 33 22.80 1.93 6.93
C ALA A 33 22.57 0.40 6.74
N GLY A 34 21.54 0.02 5.98
CA GLY A 34 21.15 -1.38 5.76
C GLY A 34 20.42 -2.05 6.94
N PRO A 35 20.04 -3.33 6.78
CA PRO A 35 19.43 -4.13 7.84
C PRO A 35 20.27 -4.19 9.12
N ARG A 36 19.62 -4.14 10.29
CA ARG A 36 20.33 -4.35 11.56
C ARG A 36 20.77 -5.80 11.73
N PRO A 37 21.93 -6.07 12.36
CA PRO A 37 22.33 -7.43 12.71
C PRO A 37 21.23 -8.16 13.49
N GLY A 38 20.90 -9.38 13.09
CA GLY A 38 19.84 -10.19 13.73
C GLY A 38 18.40 -9.81 13.35
N SER A 39 18.19 -8.75 12.55
CA SER A 39 16.86 -8.47 11.97
C SER A 39 16.43 -9.55 10.98
N ALA A 40 15.11 -9.67 10.75
CA ALA A 40 14.57 -10.60 9.75
C ALA A 40 15.18 -10.37 8.37
N ALA A 41 15.34 -9.11 7.94
CA ALA A 41 15.98 -8.78 6.67
C ALA A 41 17.44 -9.24 6.58
N ALA A 42 18.21 -9.19 7.67
CA ALA A 42 19.59 -9.66 7.68
C ALA A 42 19.67 -11.20 7.64
N LEU A 43 18.77 -11.87 8.37
CA LEU A 43 18.68 -13.33 8.41
C LEU A 43 18.24 -13.89 7.05
N ASP A 44 17.16 -13.34 6.49
CA ASP A 44 16.66 -13.72 5.16
C ASP A 44 17.72 -13.50 4.09
N ALA A 45 18.48 -12.39 4.16
CA ALA A 45 19.54 -12.12 3.20
C ALA A 45 20.68 -13.15 3.27
N ALA A 46 21.09 -13.55 4.48
CA ALA A 46 22.13 -14.55 4.67
C ALA A 46 21.66 -15.96 4.25
N GLU A 47 20.42 -16.31 4.55
CA GLU A 47 19.80 -17.58 4.17
C GLU A 47 19.64 -17.70 2.65
N ALA A 48 19.07 -16.69 1.99
CA ALA A 48 18.90 -16.68 0.55
C ALA A 48 20.24 -16.78 -0.20
N LYS A 49 21.30 -16.12 0.28
CA LYS A 49 22.66 -16.23 -0.30
C LYS A 49 23.24 -17.64 -0.22
N ARG A 50 22.85 -18.41 0.82
CA ARG A 50 23.30 -19.79 1.01
C ARG A 50 22.49 -20.78 0.16
N GLU A 51 21.20 -20.53 -0.01
CA GLU A 51 20.26 -21.50 -0.57
C GLU A 51 20.01 -21.30 -2.06
N LEU A 52 20.07 -20.07 -2.56
CA LEU A 52 19.81 -19.77 -3.96
C LEU A 52 21.10 -19.74 -4.79
N PRO A 53 21.08 -20.23 -6.03
CA PRO A 53 22.19 -20.06 -6.95
C PRO A 53 22.54 -18.58 -7.18
N ALA A 54 23.82 -18.30 -7.38
CA ALA A 54 24.24 -16.99 -7.88
C ALA A 54 23.67 -16.77 -9.28
N GLY A 55 22.96 -15.66 -9.51
CA GLY A 55 22.37 -15.39 -10.83
C GLY A 55 21.60 -14.08 -10.93
N VAL A 56 21.06 -13.59 -9.81
CA VAL A 56 20.42 -12.27 -9.73
C VAL A 56 21.10 -11.45 -8.64
N PRO A 57 21.81 -10.36 -9.00
CA PRO A 57 22.44 -9.48 -8.02
C PRO A 57 21.40 -8.93 -7.03
N ASN A 58 21.70 -9.04 -5.74
CA ASN A 58 20.92 -8.48 -4.63
C ASN A 58 19.46 -8.96 -4.56
N ALA A 59 19.14 -10.14 -5.11
CA ALA A 59 17.79 -10.70 -5.08
C ALA A 59 17.26 -10.89 -3.65
N GLU A 60 18.17 -11.22 -2.73
CA GLU A 60 17.92 -11.39 -1.31
C GLU A 60 17.41 -10.13 -0.60
N HIS A 61 17.65 -8.95 -1.20
CA HIS A 61 17.21 -7.66 -0.67
C HIS A 61 15.97 -7.11 -1.39
N ALA A 62 15.50 -7.78 -2.46
CA ALA A 62 14.48 -7.24 -3.35
C ALA A 62 13.13 -6.99 -2.66
N ALA A 63 12.66 -7.90 -1.82
CA ALA A 63 11.38 -7.77 -1.12
C ALA A 63 11.35 -6.55 -0.20
N GLY A 64 12.38 -6.40 0.64
CA GLY A 64 12.50 -5.25 1.55
C GLY A 64 12.64 -3.93 0.80
N TYR A 65 13.41 -3.90 -0.29
CA TYR A 65 13.55 -2.70 -1.13
C TYR A 65 12.23 -2.30 -1.79
N MET A 66 11.50 -3.26 -2.39
CA MET A 66 10.20 -3.00 -3.02
C MET A 66 9.18 -2.53 -1.99
N ALA A 67 9.09 -3.20 -0.85
CA ALA A 67 8.19 -2.82 0.23
C ALA A 67 8.52 -1.40 0.76
N GLY A 68 9.79 -1.07 1.01
CA GLY A 68 10.19 0.28 1.43
C GLY A 68 9.75 1.35 0.43
N ARG A 69 9.95 1.11 -0.87
CA ARG A 69 9.47 2.04 -1.93
C ARG A 69 7.95 2.19 -1.96
N MET A 70 7.20 1.14 -1.62
CA MET A 70 5.74 1.21 -1.51
C MET A 70 5.31 2.00 -0.27
N VAL A 71 6.00 1.87 0.86
CA VAL A 71 5.75 2.72 2.05
C VAL A 71 6.05 4.19 1.76
N ASP A 72 7.12 4.49 1.02
CA ASP A 72 7.38 5.85 0.56
C ASP A 72 6.27 6.38 -0.36
N ALA A 73 5.72 5.53 -1.23
CA ALA A 73 4.57 5.90 -2.06
C ALA A 73 3.31 6.18 -1.23
N ILE A 74 3.04 5.38 -0.19
CA ILE A 74 1.95 5.62 0.77
C ILE A 74 2.14 6.99 1.45
N ALA A 75 3.35 7.31 1.91
CA ALA A 75 3.63 8.60 2.52
C ALA A 75 3.37 9.79 1.57
N LEU A 76 3.74 9.66 0.28
CA LEU A 76 3.45 10.69 -0.73
C LEU A 76 1.94 10.83 -1.01
N LEU A 77 1.18 9.74 -0.99
CA LEU A 77 -0.27 9.77 -1.13
C LEU A 77 -0.91 10.48 0.07
N LEU A 78 -0.42 10.22 1.28
CA LEU A 78 -0.89 10.88 2.50
C LEU A 78 -0.53 12.38 2.52
N GLN A 79 0.63 12.78 2.01
CA GLN A 79 0.95 14.20 1.78
C GLN A 79 0.03 14.84 0.74
N SER A 80 -0.33 14.09 -0.31
CA SER A 80 -1.27 14.56 -1.32
C SER A 80 -2.66 14.79 -0.72
N LEU A 81 -3.09 13.91 0.20
CA LEU A 81 -4.30 14.08 1.00
C LEU A 81 -4.23 15.38 1.81
N GLY A 82 -3.15 15.60 2.57
CA GLY A 82 -2.93 16.83 3.34
C GLY A 82 -2.94 18.10 2.48
N THR A 83 -2.47 18.02 1.24
CA THR A 83 -2.56 19.12 0.28
C THR A 83 -4.00 19.40 -0.15
N GLN A 84 -4.79 18.35 -0.42
CA GLN A 84 -6.20 18.50 -0.80
C GLN A 84 -7.04 19.08 0.33
N LEU A 85 -6.80 18.64 1.57
CA LEU A 85 -7.50 19.15 2.76
C LEU A 85 -7.30 20.64 3.01
N ARG A 86 -6.18 21.21 2.53
CA ARG A 86 -5.85 22.64 2.65
C ARG A 86 -6.25 23.47 1.43
N ALA A 87 -6.86 22.85 0.40
CA ALA A 87 -7.29 23.58 -0.79
C ALA A 87 -8.52 24.47 -0.51
N GLU A 88 -8.59 25.61 -1.19
CA GLU A 88 -9.72 26.55 -1.10
C GLU A 88 -10.29 26.83 -2.51
N PRO A 89 -11.49 26.32 -2.86
CA PRO A 89 -12.32 25.39 -2.08
C PRO A 89 -11.72 23.98 -2.05
N MET A 90 -12.00 23.23 -0.98
CA MET A 90 -11.57 21.84 -0.83
C MET A 90 -12.26 20.95 -1.89
N VAL A 91 -11.59 19.88 -2.34
CA VAL A 91 -12.12 18.91 -3.32
C VAL A 91 -12.31 17.52 -2.67
N PRO A 92 -13.48 17.22 -2.06
CA PRO A 92 -13.65 16.02 -1.21
C PRO A 92 -13.56 14.69 -1.98
N LEU A 93 -14.02 14.65 -3.22
CA LEU A 93 -14.04 13.43 -4.03
C LEU A 93 -12.64 12.86 -4.29
N ALA A 94 -11.60 13.70 -4.22
CA ALA A 94 -10.22 13.28 -4.48
C ALA A 94 -9.64 12.39 -3.37
N VAL A 95 -10.26 12.36 -2.19
CA VAL A 95 -9.72 11.65 -1.02
C VAL A 95 -9.86 10.13 -1.15
N TRP A 96 -11.02 9.62 -1.59
CA TRP A 96 -11.27 8.17 -1.66
C TRP A 96 -10.24 7.42 -2.52
N PRO A 97 -9.92 7.88 -3.75
CA PRO A 97 -8.94 7.18 -4.58
C PRO A 97 -7.54 7.18 -3.98
N LEU A 98 -7.16 8.22 -3.23
CA LEU A 98 -5.85 8.30 -2.56
C LEU A 98 -5.74 7.24 -1.46
N VAL A 99 -6.69 7.20 -0.53
CA VAL A 99 -6.69 6.22 0.59
C VAL A 99 -6.79 4.79 0.06
N ARG A 100 -7.54 4.57 -1.03
CA ARG A 100 -7.56 3.27 -1.70
C ARG A 100 -6.19 2.87 -2.24
N ALA A 101 -5.51 3.77 -2.93
CA ALA A 101 -4.18 3.50 -3.45
C ALA A 101 -3.18 3.18 -2.33
N GLU A 102 -3.28 3.89 -1.19
CA GLU A 102 -2.50 3.58 0.01
C GLU A 102 -2.73 2.14 0.48
N LEU A 103 -3.99 1.71 0.58
CA LEU A 103 -4.34 0.35 0.99
C LEU A 103 -3.80 -0.71 0.01
N GLU A 104 -3.89 -0.47 -1.30
CA GLU A 104 -3.38 -1.39 -2.32
C GLU A 104 -1.84 -1.54 -2.24
N TYR A 105 -1.11 -0.46 -1.97
CA TYR A 105 0.33 -0.53 -1.69
C TYR A 105 0.63 -1.26 -0.38
N ALA A 106 -0.13 -0.98 0.68
CA ALA A 106 0.03 -1.63 1.97
C ALA A 106 -0.24 -3.14 1.89
N GLY A 107 -1.21 -3.56 1.07
CA GLY A 107 -1.45 -4.97 0.75
C GLY A 107 -0.23 -5.65 0.13
N ARG A 108 0.47 -4.97 -0.78
CA ARG A 108 1.72 -5.48 -1.37
C ARG A 108 2.85 -5.53 -0.35
N VAL A 109 2.97 -4.53 0.53
CA VAL A 109 3.93 -4.54 1.64
C VAL A 109 3.69 -5.75 2.55
N ALA A 110 2.44 -5.98 2.96
CA ALA A 110 2.07 -7.14 3.77
C ALA A 110 2.42 -8.45 3.10
N TRP A 111 2.07 -8.63 1.82
CA TRP A 111 2.39 -9.86 1.10
C TRP A 111 3.90 -10.07 0.92
N LEU A 112 4.67 -9.02 0.66
CA LEU A 112 6.12 -9.16 0.50
C LEU A 112 6.82 -9.49 1.82
N LEU A 113 6.31 -8.99 2.95
CA LEU A 113 7.01 -8.98 4.24
C LEU A 113 6.34 -9.81 5.34
N GLU A 114 5.18 -10.44 5.08
CA GLU A 114 4.56 -11.27 6.11
C GLU A 114 5.53 -12.34 6.62
N PRO A 115 5.46 -12.69 7.92
CA PRO A 115 6.25 -13.77 8.47
C PRO A 115 5.97 -15.09 7.73
N LEU A 116 7.01 -15.63 7.10
CA LEU A 116 6.91 -16.91 6.41
C LEU A 116 7.34 -18.04 7.34
N THR A 117 6.47 -19.02 7.51
CA THR A 117 6.78 -20.26 8.24
C THR A 117 7.00 -21.42 7.28
N GLY A 118 7.71 -22.45 7.74
CA GLY A 118 7.94 -23.68 6.97
C GLY A 118 9.29 -23.70 6.28
N SER A 119 9.38 -24.44 5.17
CA SER A 119 10.64 -24.65 4.45
C SER A 119 11.05 -23.44 3.60
N ALA A 120 12.35 -23.11 3.65
CA ALA A 120 13.02 -22.09 2.83
C ALA A 120 12.31 -20.72 2.77
N PRO A 121 11.96 -20.11 3.93
CA PRO A 121 11.26 -18.83 3.98
C PRO A 121 12.00 -17.73 3.21
N ALA A 122 13.33 -17.68 3.27
CA ALA A 122 14.09 -16.66 2.55
C ALA A 122 13.98 -16.82 1.02
N ALA A 123 14.10 -18.05 0.50
CA ALA A 123 13.95 -18.33 -0.92
C ALA A 123 12.53 -17.98 -1.43
N ARG A 124 11.50 -18.31 -0.64
CA ARG A 124 10.11 -17.95 -0.94
C ARG A 124 9.91 -16.43 -0.96
N ARG A 125 10.54 -15.68 -0.04
CA ARG A 125 10.49 -14.22 -0.04
C ARG A 125 11.13 -13.62 -1.31
N VAL A 126 12.25 -14.18 -1.76
CA VAL A 126 12.85 -13.81 -3.06
C VAL A 126 11.88 -14.12 -4.19
N ALA A 127 11.23 -15.28 -4.19
CA ALA A 127 10.25 -15.66 -5.19
C ALA A 127 9.08 -14.67 -5.28
N ARG A 128 8.54 -14.20 -4.15
CA ARG A 128 7.50 -13.16 -4.10
C ARG A 128 7.96 -11.84 -4.73
N ALA A 129 9.17 -11.39 -4.41
CA ALA A 129 9.72 -10.17 -5.00
C ALA A 129 9.89 -10.31 -6.53
N MET A 130 10.31 -11.48 -6.99
CA MET A 130 10.43 -11.78 -8.42
C MET A 130 9.07 -11.83 -9.13
N LEU A 131 8.04 -12.42 -8.49
CA LEU A 131 6.66 -12.40 -8.97
C LEU A 131 6.15 -10.97 -9.10
N GLU A 132 6.32 -10.13 -8.07
CA GLU A 132 5.87 -8.74 -8.11
C GLU A 132 6.54 -7.98 -9.27
N HIS A 133 7.87 -8.07 -9.39
CA HIS A 133 8.62 -7.37 -10.43
C HIS A 133 8.25 -7.83 -11.84
N ALA A 134 8.18 -9.15 -12.06
CA ALA A 134 7.83 -9.69 -13.36
C ALA A 134 6.38 -9.36 -13.75
N SER A 135 5.46 -9.39 -12.77
CA SER A 135 4.06 -9.00 -12.99
C SER A 135 3.91 -7.51 -13.29
N ALA A 136 4.69 -6.65 -12.64
CA ALA A 136 4.69 -5.21 -12.90
C ALA A 136 5.17 -4.92 -14.34
N LEU A 137 6.26 -5.55 -14.79
CA LEU A 137 6.73 -5.42 -16.18
C LEU A 137 5.72 -5.94 -17.19
N GLN A 138 4.96 -6.99 -16.86
CA GLN A 138 3.88 -7.49 -17.71
C GLN A 138 2.72 -6.50 -17.82
N ARG A 139 2.29 -5.89 -16.70
CA ARG A 139 1.26 -4.85 -16.68
C ARG A 139 1.69 -3.63 -17.51
N GLU A 140 2.90 -3.13 -17.27
CA GLU A 140 3.50 -2.02 -18.03
C GLU A 140 3.60 -2.32 -19.53
N LYS A 141 4.03 -3.54 -19.90
CA LYS A 141 4.05 -3.98 -21.29
C LYS A 141 2.64 -3.97 -21.92
N TYR A 142 1.62 -4.43 -21.19
CA TYR A 142 0.25 -4.46 -21.69
C TYR A 142 -0.29 -3.04 -21.91
N THR A 143 -0.19 -2.17 -20.90
CA THR A 143 -0.58 -0.76 -20.99
C THR A 143 0.17 -0.06 -22.13
N ALA A 144 1.48 -0.26 -22.20
CA ALA A 144 2.30 0.27 -23.28
C ALA A 144 1.82 -0.15 -24.67
N SER A 145 1.40 -1.40 -24.85
CA SER A 145 0.95 -1.91 -26.15
C SER A 145 -0.26 -1.18 -26.73
N LYS A 146 -1.03 -0.46 -25.90
CA LYS A 146 -2.21 0.31 -26.33
C LYS A 146 -1.87 1.69 -26.88
N HIS A 147 -0.68 2.22 -26.60
CA HIS A 147 -0.34 3.61 -26.94
C HIS A 147 1.12 3.84 -27.41
N SER A 148 2.02 2.88 -27.21
CA SER A 148 3.44 3.00 -27.58
C SER A 148 4.10 1.63 -27.82
N GLY A 149 4.25 1.29 -29.10
CA GLY A 149 4.98 0.09 -29.53
C GLY A 149 6.43 0.01 -29.04
N PRO A 150 7.23 1.10 -29.08
CA PRO A 150 8.60 1.10 -28.56
C PRO A 150 8.70 0.82 -27.06
N LEU A 151 7.81 1.40 -26.24
CA LEU A 151 7.76 1.12 -24.80
C LEU A 151 7.34 -0.32 -24.53
N ALA A 152 6.34 -0.83 -25.25
CA ALA A 152 5.90 -2.22 -25.12
C ALA A 152 7.02 -3.22 -25.43
N LYS A 153 7.84 -2.95 -26.45
CA LYS A 153 9.03 -3.78 -26.77
C LYS A 153 10.08 -3.72 -25.66
N THR A 154 10.28 -2.55 -25.06
CA THR A 154 11.24 -2.35 -23.95
C THR A 154 10.82 -3.13 -22.71
N TYR A 155 9.56 -2.99 -22.28
CA TYR A 155 9.05 -3.74 -21.13
C TYR A 155 9.00 -5.25 -21.37
N LYS A 156 8.65 -5.69 -22.59
CA LYS A 156 8.76 -7.10 -22.98
C LYS A 156 10.19 -7.62 -22.80
N ARG A 157 11.19 -6.92 -23.34
CA ARG A 157 12.60 -7.32 -23.25
C ARG A 157 13.06 -7.41 -21.79
N ASN A 158 12.70 -6.42 -20.96
CA ASN A 158 13.08 -6.41 -19.55
C ASN A 158 12.41 -7.56 -18.78
N ARG A 159 11.14 -7.84 -19.05
CA ARG A 159 10.40 -8.98 -18.47
C ARG A 159 11.03 -10.31 -18.87
N ASP A 160 11.32 -10.50 -20.15
CA ASP A 160 11.87 -11.77 -20.66
C ASP A 160 13.27 -12.03 -20.10
N GLU A 161 14.10 -10.98 -19.98
CA GLU A 161 15.41 -11.08 -19.32
C GLU A 161 15.28 -11.39 -17.83
N LEU A 162 14.32 -10.80 -17.13
CA LEU A 162 14.05 -11.11 -15.72
C LEU A 162 13.57 -12.56 -15.56
N LEU A 163 12.63 -13.04 -16.39
CA LEU A 163 12.13 -14.41 -16.35
C LEU A 163 13.24 -15.43 -16.63
N ARG A 164 14.16 -15.13 -17.56
CA ARG A 164 15.35 -15.95 -17.80
C ARG A 164 16.22 -16.08 -16.56
N ARG A 165 16.42 -14.97 -15.83
CA ARG A 165 17.19 -14.97 -14.58
C ARG A 165 16.46 -15.72 -13.45
N ILE A 166 15.14 -15.56 -13.36
CA ILE A 166 14.30 -16.30 -12.41
C ILE A 166 14.42 -17.81 -12.64
N GLY A 167 14.43 -18.25 -13.91
CA GLY A 167 14.63 -19.67 -14.25
C GLY A 167 16.00 -20.25 -13.90
N VAL A 168 16.99 -19.41 -13.56
CA VAL A 168 18.27 -19.85 -12.97
C VAL A 168 18.14 -20.06 -11.46
N LEU A 169 17.30 -19.28 -10.79
CA LEU A 169 17.11 -19.32 -9.34
C LEU A 169 16.13 -20.41 -8.90
N PHE A 170 15.07 -20.64 -9.68
CA PHE A 170 13.96 -21.51 -9.30
C PHE A 170 13.68 -22.53 -10.41
N SER A 171 13.51 -23.80 -10.02
CA SER A 171 13.13 -24.88 -10.94
C SER A 171 11.64 -24.85 -11.30
N GLU A 172 10.80 -24.32 -10.41
CA GLU A 172 9.36 -24.18 -10.62
C GLU A 172 9.03 -22.72 -11.01
N VAL A 173 8.79 -22.51 -12.30
CA VAL A 173 8.38 -21.21 -12.86
C VAL A 173 7.20 -21.45 -13.80
N HIS A 174 6.02 -20.94 -13.43
CA HIS A 174 4.83 -20.96 -14.25
C HIS A 174 4.29 -19.54 -14.38
N THR A 175 4.49 -18.91 -15.54
CA THR A 175 4.06 -17.53 -15.78
C THR A 175 3.35 -17.45 -17.13
N PRO A 176 2.07 -17.84 -17.23
CA PRO A 176 1.33 -17.75 -18.48
C PRO A 176 1.33 -16.30 -18.99
N LEU A 177 1.70 -16.12 -20.27
CA LEU A 177 1.95 -14.80 -20.88
C LEU A 177 0.87 -14.37 -21.87
N GLU A 178 -0.22 -15.13 -21.96
CA GLU A 178 -1.22 -15.02 -23.03
C GLU A 178 -2.09 -13.78 -22.82
N THR A 179 -2.58 -13.58 -21.59
CA THR A 179 -3.43 -12.45 -21.24
C THR A 179 -3.16 -11.90 -19.82
N PRO A 180 -3.42 -10.60 -19.54
CA PRO A 180 -3.13 -10.00 -18.23
C PRO A 180 -3.99 -10.53 -17.06
N ASP A 181 -5.17 -11.06 -17.34
CA ASP A 181 -6.09 -11.66 -16.38
C ASP A 181 -5.54 -12.97 -15.78
N GLN A 182 -4.58 -13.63 -16.44
CA GLN A 182 -3.90 -14.83 -15.93
C GLN A 182 -2.79 -14.51 -14.90
N ILE A 183 -2.58 -13.25 -14.49
CA ILE A 183 -1.54 -12.92 -13.50
C ILE A 183 -1.75 -13.66 -12.18
N GLY A 184 -3.00 -13.98 -11.81
CA GLY A 184 -3.30 -14.78 -10.61
C GLY A 184 -2.81 -16.23 -10.68
N ASP A 185 -2.49 -16.73 -11.87
CA ASP A 185 -1.98 -18.09 -12.07
C ASP A 185 -0.45 -18.15 -11.98
N TRP A 186 0.23 -17.01 -11.85
CA TRP A 186 1.68 -16.96 -11.84
C TRP A 186 2.25 -17.60 -10.57
N ARG A 187 3.22 -18.51 -10.75
CA ARG A 187 3.92 -19.22 -9.68
C ARG A 187 5.42 -19.22 -9.89
N ILE A 188 6.17 -18.93 -8.84
CA ILE A 188 7.65 -19.02 -8.80
C ILE A 188 8.03 -19.60 -7.44
N GLY A 189 8.86 -20.63 -7.42
CA GLY A 189 9.46 -21.14 -6.16
C GLY A 189 8.45 -21.50 -5.08
N GLY A 190 7.32 -22.12 -5.47
CA GLY A 190 6.21 -22.48 -4.56
C GLY A 190 5.30 -21.33 -4.14
N GLU A 191 5.60 -20.09 -4.53
CA GLU A 191 4.76 -18.91 -4.25
C GLU A 191 3.82 -18.61 -5.41
N THR A 192 2.63 -18.11 -5.09
CA THR A 192 1.61 -17.71 -6.07
C THR A 192 1.40 -16.20 -6.00
N MET A 193 1.30 -15.56 -7.16
CA MET A 193 0.97 -14.14 -7.24
C MET A 193 -0.46 -13.91 -6.76
N ILE A 194 -0.64 -13.01 -5.80
CA ILE A 194 -1.98 -12.64 -5.31
C ILE A 194 -2.49 -11.36 -5.97
N GLY A 195 -3.80 -11.29 -6.18
CA GLY A 195 -4.50 -10.09 -6.64
C GLY A 195 -4.53 -8.99 -5.57
N LEU A 196 -4.80 -7.74 -5.99
CA LEU A 196 -4.79 -6.57 -5.10
C LEU A 196 -5.82 -6.68 -3.96
N GLY A 197 -7.03 -7.19 -4.22
CA GLY A 197 -8.04 -7.41 -3.17
C GLY A 197 -7.52 -8.36 -2.08
N LYS A 198 -7.04 -9.55 -2.46
CA LYS A 198 -6.46 -10.52 -1.51
C LYS A 198 -5.26 -9.96 -0.74
N ALA A 199 -4.43 -9.14 -1.40
CA ALA A 199 -3.29 -8.50 -0.74
C ALA A 199 -3.77 -7.46 0.28
N SER A 200 -4.80 -6.68 -0.05
CA SER A 200 -5.42 -5.71 0.84
C SER A 200 -6.09 -6.41 2.04
N ASP A 201 -6.81 -7.51 1.79
CA ASP A 201 -7.40 -8.34 2.84
C ASP A 201 -6.34 -8.90 3.79
N LEU A 202 -5.19 -9.32 3.25
CA LEU A 202 -4.06 -9.78 4.05
C LEU A 202 -3.59 -8.67 5.00
N PHE A 203 -3.32 -7.47 4.48
CA PHE A 203 -2.92 -6.32 5.30
C PHE A 203 -3.97 -5.99 6.37
N LEU A 204 -5.25 -5.94 5.99
CA LEU A 204 -6.35 -5.66 6.90
C LEU A 204 -6.43 -6.71 8.02
N SER A 205 -6.34 -8.00 7.69
CA SER A 205 -6.40 -9.10 8.66
C SER A 205 -5.24 -9.11 9.66
N GLN A 206 -4.08 -8.59 9.26
CA GLN A 206 -2.88 -8.52 10.11
C GLN A 206 -2.89 -7.30 11.03
N ASN A 207 -3.61 -6.23 10.65
CA ASN A 207 -3.46 -4.92 11.29
C ASN A 207 -4.74 -4.35 11.88
N PHE A 208 -5.91 -4.92 11.58
CA PHE A 208 -7.21 -4.44 12.02
C PHE A 208 -8.10 -5.60 12.48
N THR A 209 -8.72 -5.48 13.66
CA THR A 209 -9.70 -6.42 14.21
C THR A 209 -11.03 -6.42 13.43
N LYS A 210 -11.38 -5.30 12.78
CA LYS A 210 -12.61 -5.11 12.00
C LYS A 210 -12.34 -4.55 10.60
N GLY A 211 -11.49 -5.24 9.83
CA GLY A 211 -11.13 -4.81 8.48
C GLY A 211 -12.08 -5.26 7.36
N SER A 212 -13.07 -6.13 7.64
CA SER A 212 -13.95 -6.67 6.60
C SER A 212 -14.75 -5.57 5.91
N GLY A 213 -14.72 -5.54 4.57
CA GLY A 213 -15.47 -4.58 3.76
C GLY A 213 -14.80 -3.22 3.59
N VAL A 214 -13.65 -2.94 4.23
CA VAL A 214 -12.92 -1.68 4.03
C VAL A 214 -12.49 -1.51 2.57
N TYR A 215 -11.95 -2.57 1.96
CA TYR A 215 -11.56 -2.55 0.56
C TYR A 215 -12.78 -2.31 -0.36
N ASP A 216 -13.92 -2.93 -0.07
CA ASP A 216 -15.15 -2.77 -0.86
C ASP A 216 -15.69 -1.34 -0.78
N ILE A 217 -15.73 -0.75 0.42
CA ILE A 217 -16.13 0.65 0.62
C ILE A 217 -15.22 1.59 -0.19
N LEU A 218 -13.91 1.42 -0.07
CA LEU A 218 -12.94 2.25 -0.79
C LEU A 218 -13.06 2.06 -2.30
N SER A 219 -13.27 0.83 -2.77
CA SER A 219 -13.47 0.51 -4.18
C SER A 219 -14.73 1.19 -4.73
N ASP A 220 -15.86 1.06 -4.04
CA ASP A 220 -17.15 1.63 -4.45
C ASP A 220 -17.13 3.16 -4.48
N ARG A 221 -16.42 3.79 -3.53
CA ARG A 221 -16.30 5.25 -3.44
C ARG A 221 -15.25 5.84 -4.38
N SER A 222 -14.33 5.02 -4.90
CA SER A 222 -13.26 5.48 -5.82
C SER A 222 -13.56 5.28 -7.30
N HIS A 223 -14.52 4.40 -7.65
CA HIS A 223 -14.86 4.10 -9.04
C HIS A 223 -16.12 4.84 -9.52
N PRO A 224 -16.29 5.05 -10.85
CA PRO A 224 -17.50 5.65 -11.40
C PRO A 224 -18.74 4.81 -11.06
N SER A 225 -19.61 5.35 -10.21
CA SER A 225 -20.92 4.77 -9.91
C SER A 225 -21.89 5.91 -9.62
N VAL A 226 -23.02 5.94 -10.32
CA VAL A 226 -24.06 6.97 -10.13
C VAL A 226 -24.59 6.93 -8.69
N MET A 227 -24.75 5.74 -8.12
CA MET A 227 -25.19 5.58 -6.73
C MET A 227 -24.12 6.07 -5.74
N SER A 228 -22.85 5.78 -6.02
CA SER A 228 -21.73 6.24 -5.19
C SER A 228 -21.60 7.77 -5.22
N LEU A 229 -21.73 8.38 -6.39
CA LEU A 229 -21.73 9.85 -6.54
C LEU A 229 -22.94 10.48 -5.85
N ALA A 230 -24.14 9.92 -6.03
CA ALA A 230 -25.35 10.41 -5.37
C ALA A 230 -25.24 10.36 -3.83
N SER A 231 -24.56 9.35 -3.28
CA SER A 231 -24.32 9.26 -1.82
C SER A 231 -23.32 10.29 -1.29
N GLN A 232 -22.64 11.02 -2.18
CA GLN A 232 -21.60 12.02 -1.88
C GLN A 232 -21.99 13.42 -2.35
N SER A 233 -23.16 13.59 -2.95
CA SER A 233 -23.61 14.86 -3.53
C SER A 233 -24.87 15.37 -2.87
N VAL A 234 -25.04 16.69 -2.92
CA VAL A 234 -26.26 17.40 -2.53
C VAL A 234 -26.77 18.15 -3.75
N ALA A 235 -28.07 18.07 -3.99
CA ALA A 235 -28.72 18.85 -5.04
C ALA A 235 -28.88 20.30 -4.57
N GLU A 236 -28.46 21.24 -5.42
CA GLU A 236 -28.66 22.67 -5.22
C GLU A 236 -29.50 23.22 -6.38
N GLU A 237 -30.67 23.75 -6.03
CA GLU A 237 -31.59 24.40 -6.96
C GLU A 237 -31.27 25.90 -7.01
N SER A 238 -30.88 26.41 -8.18
CA SER A 238 -30.67 27.85 -8.40
C SER A 238 -31.19 28.26 -9.77
N GLU A 239 -31.99 29.33 -9.81
CA GLU A 239 -32.56 29.90 -11.05
C GLU A 239 -33.30 28.88 -11.95
N GLY A 240 -33.90 27.83 -11.35
CA GLY A 240 -34.59 26.77 -12.09
C GLY A 240 -33.68 25.71 -12.71
N VAL A 241 -32.40 25.68 -12.31
CA VAL A 241 -31.42 24.66 -12.68
C VAL A 241 -31.00 23.87 -11.44
N THR A 242 -31.16 22.55 -11.49
CA THR A 242 -30.57 21.63 -10.51
C THR A 242 -29.09 21.45 -10.81
N SER A 243 -28.24 21.86 -9.88
CA SER A 243 -26.81 21.54 -9.87
C SER A 243 -26.50 20.58 -8.72
N TRP A 244 -25.32 19.95 -8.75
CA TRP A 244 -24.88 19.02 -7.71
C TRP A 244 -23.59 19.51 -7.10
N THR A 245 -23.58 19.71 -5.79
CA THR A 245 -22.37 19.99 -5.02
C THR A 245 -21.93 18.75 -4.27
N TYR A 246 -20.65 18.70 -3.90
CA TYR A 246 -20.05 17.59 -3.19
C TYR A 246 -19.48 18.15 -1.89
N PRO A 247 -20.31 18.29 -0.84
CA PRO A 247 -19.87 18.91 0.39
C PRO A 247 -18.85 18.04 1.11
N ALA A 248 -17.98 18.74 1.83
CA ALA A 248 -17.05 18.18 2.78
C ALA A 248 -17.78 17.72 4.04
N ASP A 249 -18.10 16.43 4.17
CA ASP A 249 -18.61 15.89 5.44
C ASP A 249 -17.44 15.67 6.42
N PRO A 250 -17.37 16.39 7.56
CA PRO A 250 -16.27 16.28 8.51
C PRO A 250 -16.06 14.86 9.07
N GLU A 251 -17.13 14.08 9.24
CA GLU A 251 -17.04 12.73 9.79
C GLU A 251 -16.48 11.75 8.76
N VAL A 252 -16.85 11.94 7.49
CA VAL A 252 -16.28 11.18 6.37
C VAL A 252 -14.80 11.52 6.18
N LEU A 253 -14.44 12.80 6.26
CA LEU A 253 -13.04 13.24 6.15
C LEU A 253 -12.19 12.69 7.29
N ASP A 254 -12.66 12.78 8.54
CA ASP A 254 -11.96 12.20 9.70
C ASP A 254 -11.73 10.70 9.49
N PHE A 255 -12.76 9.95 9.07
CA PHE A 255 -12.63 8.53 8.78
C PHE A 255 -11.57 8.24 7.71
N GLN A 256 -11.59 8.96 6.59
CA GLN A 256 -10.66 8.76 5.49
C GLN A 256 -9.22 9.07 5.90
N VAL A 257 -9.00 10.20 6.56
CA VAL A 257 -7.66 10.64 7.02
C VAL A 257 -7.12 9.71 8.08
N ARG A 258 -7.95 9.33 9.05
CA ARG A 258 -7.62 8.32 10.05
C ARG A 258 -7.17 7.02 9.37
N LEU A 259 -7.96 6.52 8.42
CA LEU A 259 -7.63 5.27 7.73
C LEU A 259 -6.30 5.37 6.98
N GLY A 260 -6.06 6.46 6.24
CA GLY A 260 -4.80 6.67 5.53
C GLY A 260 -3.59 6.76 6.47
N CYS A 261 -3.74 7.49 7.59
CA CYS A 261 -2.72 7.55 8.63
C CYS A 261 -2.42 6.16 9.22
N LEU A 262 -3.46 5.38 9.55
CA LEU A 262 -3.27 4.01 10.07
C LEU A 262 -2.60 3.10 9.05
N ILE A 263 -2.94 3.22 7.76
CA ILE A 263 -2.30 2.45 6.69
C ILE A 263 -0.80 2.74 6.63
N LEU A 264 -0.40 4.02 6.62
CA LEU A 264 1.02 4.40 6.66
C LEU A 264 1.69 3.92 7.93
N TYR A 265 1.09 4.20 9.10
CA TYR A 265 1.61 3.82 10.40
C TYR A 265 1.94 2.32 10.47
N LYS A 266 0.97 1.46 10.14
CA LYS A 266 1.13 -0.01 10.20
C LYS A 266 2.13 -0.53 9.15
N SER A 267 2.12 0.05 7.95
CA SER A 267 3.09 -0.32 6.90
C SER A 267 4.51 0.08 7.27
N ALA A 268 4.67 1.27 7.86
CA ALA A 268 5.93 1.77 8.40
C ALA A 268 6.45 0.90 9.55
N HIS A 269 5.58 0.43 10.45
CA HIS A 269 5.96 -0.54 11.48
C HIS A 269 6.40 -1.87 10.88
N THR A 270 5.70 -2.38 9.86
CA THR A 270 6.03 -3.65 9.20
C THR A 270 7.45 -3.61 8.62
N ILE A 271 7.79 -2.56 7.85
CA ILE A 271 9.13 -2.42 7.27
C ILE A 271 10.20 -2.15 8.34
N SER A 272 9.86 -1.36 9.37
CA SER A 272 10.77 -1.07 10.49
C SER A 272 11.14 -2.32 11.26
N ALA A 273 10.15 -3.16 11.60
CA ALA A 273 10.37 -4.43 12.28
C ALA A 273 11.21 -5.38 11.41
N TYR A 274 10.90 -5.47 10.11
CA TYR A 274 11.64 -6.33 9.18
C TYR A 274 13.13 -5.97 9.10
N TYR A 275 13.48 -4.68 9.05
CA TYR A 275 14.86 -4.19 9.02
C TYR A 275 15.51 -4.00 10.41
N GLY A 276 14.75 -4.12 11.50
CA GLY A 276 15.19 -3.83 12.86
C GLY A 276 15.44 -2.33 13.11
N LEU A 277 14.70 -1.44 12.45
CA LEU A 277 14.84 0.01 12.61
C LEU A 277 14.20 0.49 13.92
N ASN A 278 14.68 1.63 14.42
CA ASN A 278 14.06 2.26 15.58
C ASN A 278 12.76 2.97 15.16
N SER A 279 11.62 2.42 15.58
CA SER A 279 10.28 2.94 15.30
C SER A 279 9.77 3.98 16.30
N ALA A 280 10.57 4.40 17.28
CA ALA A 280 10.16 5.40 18.28
C ALA A 280 9.55 6.70 17.71
N PRO A 281 9.96 7.23 16.54
CA PRO A 281 9.27 8.39 15.95
C PRO A 281 7.80 8.12 15.62
N LEU A 282 7.47 6.91 15.17
CA LEU A 282 6.09 6.51 14.86
C LEU A 282 5.27 6.40 16.15
N GLU A 283 5.85 5.82 17.21
CA GLU A 283 5.18 5.69 18.51
C GLU A 283 4.87 7.07 19.12
N ARG A 284 5.80 8.03 19.02
CA ARG A 284 5.53 9.42 19.46
C ARG A 284 4.36 10.05 18.72
N TRP A 285 4.26 9.84 17.41
CA TRP A 285 3.09 10.30 16.66
C TRP A 285 1.81 9.64 17.16
N ALA A 286 1.85 8.33 17.45
CA ALA A 286 0.69 7.61 17.98
C ALA A 286 0.25 8.15 19.35
N ASP A 287 1.19 8.45 20.24
CA ASP A 287 0.94 9.04 21.57
C ASP A 287 0.30 10.44 21.50
N GLU A 288 0.59 11.21 20.44
CA GLU A 288 0.08 12.58 20.22
C GLU A 288 -1.23 12.61 19.42
N THR A 289 -1.62 11.48 18.82
CA THR A 289 -2.84 11.33 18.00
C THR A 289 -4.06 11.01 18.88
N PRO A 290 -5.30 11.36 18.48
CA PRO A 290 -6.48 11.01 19.27
C PRO A 290 -6.55 9.52 19.58
N ALA A 291 -6.79 9.19 20.85
CA ALA A 291 -6.91 7.80 21.28
C ALA A 291 -7.93 7.02 20.43
N HIS A 292 -9.05 7.64 20.07
CA HIS A 292 -10.09 7.02 19.27
C HIS A 292 -9.66 6.64 17.84
N TRP A 293 -8.56 7.19 17.32
CA TRP A 293 -8.00 6.79 16.02
C TRP A 293 -7.35 5.41 16.12
N LEU A 294 -6.73 5.10 17.25
CA LEU A 294 -6.08 3.83 17.53
C LEU A 294 -7.04 2.80 18.13
N ASP A 295 -8.16 3.25 18.70
CA ASP A 295 -9.22 2.38 19.19
C ASP A 295 -10.05 1.81 18.01
N GLU A 296 -9.92 0.51 17.77
CA GLU A 296 -10.72 -0.24 16.77
C GLU A 296 -12.14 -0.60 17.28
N GLY A 297 -12.54 -0.01 18.41
CA GLY A 297 -13.89 -0.12 18.94
C GLY A 297 -14.91 0.52 18.00
N PRO A 298 -16.10 -0.08 17.81
CA PRO A 298 -17.11 0.52 16.95
C PRO A 298 -17.60 1.82 17.60
N ARG A 299 -17.48 2.95 16.91
CA ARG A 299 -18.51 3.99 17.08
C ARG A 299 -19.74 3.47 16.36
N ALA A 300 -20.76 3.14 17.14
CA ALA A 300 -22.10 2.97 16.58
C ALA A 300 -22.50 4.31 15.97
N THR A 301 -22.47 4.40 14.64
CA THR A 301 -23.13 5.48 13.90
C THR A 301 -24.46 4.93 13.42
N SER A 302 -25.51 5.32 14.16
CA SER A 302 -26.92 5.25 13.75
C SER A 302 -27.28 6.49 12.96
#